data_AF-W2RAE4-F1
#
_entry.id   AF-W2RAE4-F1
#
_cell.length_a   1.000
_cell.length_b   1.000
_cell.length_c   1.000
_cell.angle_alpha   90.00
_cell.angle_beta   90.00
_cell.angle_gamma   90.00
#
_symmetry.space_group_name_H-M   'P 1'
#
loop_
_entity.id
_entity.type
_entity.pdbx_description
1 polymer ?
#
loop_
_entity_poly.entity_id
_entity_poly.type
_entity_poly.pdbx_seq_one_letter_code
_entity_poly.pdbx_strand_id
1 'polypeptide(L)'
;MDTNNAVCLSNRAAAYLKLKEFDLAVADCTRAIEVAPTIKPFMRRATAHIALEQYEQAVADLMAALNFEPHNKECYAKLQTVVDAATAVEQRGNGANVELRRAGVRAAVIYSVRGGWSKSAVRGNPGPAAVNGHTLFRGDNGRIYLFGGRAVREQRPDVFVLEENDNSSWDIIPTQGIDVPSSRAWHSTSSIGSKGSEFYCVYGGVSSRGEDSSVHLLIPASPRGFQWIQPHCPQDSKEIPAPRSGHAAMSIVDGNGDRSVYMFGGRTKQGVSDQLLTLRLSRVRTDRDAHGSVDATVAWEEFGPREEGAVWPSARDGHSMCLTPSSGNHAPRLIVFGGNGQLNDDRMNDVWLFDLEKRLWTVLQCSGDIPPPRSYHTAHTIGEFLFVFGGRIAESEDDSVYILDIATTEWFKVPIPSDHTLTPRAWHSSVLTDAGKLFVLGGGTYHGPLKDSAALDLSYFHLKASSLSY
;
A
#
# COMPACT_ATOMS: atom_id res chain seq x y z
N MET A 1 -45.70 -25.72 -14.73
CA MET A 1 -44.39 -25.88 -14.08
C MET A 1 -44.48 -25.27 -12.70
N ASP A 2 -43.92 -25.92 -11.68
CA ASP A 2 -43.82 -25.36 -10.34
C ASP A 2 -43.09 -24.02 -10.40
N THR A 3 -43.80 -22.93 -10.06
CA THR A 3 -43.30 -21.56 -10.16
C THR A 3 -42.26 -21.22 -9.09
N ASN A 4 -42.01 -22.12 -8.13
CA ASN A 4 -41.07 -21.94 -7.04
C ASN A 4 -39.87 -22.90 -7.09
N ASN A 5 -39.65 -23.59 -8.22
CA ASN A 5 -38.46 -24.40 -8.41
C ASN A 5 -37.29 -23.56 -8.97
N ALA A 6 -36.25 -23.34 -8.14
CA ALA A 6 -35.08 -22.55 -8.50
C ALA A 6 -34.36 -23.03 -9.79
N VAL A 7 -34.33 -24.35 -10.03
CA VAL A 7 -33.71 -24.93 -11.23
C VAL A 7 -34.54 -24.61 -12.48
N CYS A 8 -35.87 -24.74 -12.39
CA CYS A 8 -36.77 -24.37 -13.47
C CYS A 8 -36.69 -22.88 -13.81
N LEU A 9 -36.71 -22.01 -12.80
CA LEU A 9 -36.56 -20.56 -12.95
C LEU A 9 -35.22 -20.22 -13.62
N SER A 10 -34.11 -20.81 -13.13
CA SER A 10 -32.79 -20.58 -13.72
C SER A 10 -32.73 -21.05 -15.18
N ASN A 11 -33.31 -22.21 -15.52
CA ASN A 11 -33.32 -22.72 -16.89
C ASN A 11 -34.19 -21.87 -17.82
N ARG A 12 -35.31 -21.32 -17.31
CA ARG A 12 -36.14 -20.38 -18.06
C ARG A 12 -35.41 -19.06 -18.31
N ALA A 13 -34.69 -18.53 -17.31
CA ALA A 13 -33.80 -17.37 -17.50
C ALA A 13 -32.75 -17.62 -18.60
N ALA A 14 -32.19 -18.82 -18.68
CA ALA A 14 -31.25 -19.17 -19.75
C ALA A 14 -31.90 -19.17 -21.15
N ALA A 15 -33.19 -19.50 -21.25
CA ALA A 15 -33.94 -19.37 -22.50
C ALA A 15 -34.17 -17.89 -22.83
N TYR A 16 -34.56 -17.06 -21.86
CA TYR A 16 -34.72 -15.60 -22.04
C TYR A 16 -33.42 -14.91 -22.48
N LEU A 17 -32.27 -15.30 -21.94
CA LEU A 17 -30.96 -14.80 -22.40
C LEU A 17 -30.73 -15.07 -23.90
N LYS A 18 -31.11 -16.26 -24.38
CA LYS A 18 -30.99 -16.61 -25.82
C LYS A 18 -31.98 -15.83 -26.69
N LEU A 19 -33.16 -15.54 -26.15
CA LEU A 19 -34.19 -14.72 -26.79
C LEU A 19 -33.90 -13.21 -26.70
N LYS A 20 -32.84 -12.80 -25.98
CA LYS A 20 -32.49 -11.40 -25.68
C LYS A 20 -33.55 -10.67 -24.84
N GLU A 21 -34.34 -11.40 -24.07
CA GLU A 21 -35.32 -10.87 -23.13
C GLU A 21 -34.66 -10.68 -21.75
N PHE A 22 -33.75 -9.70 -21.65
CA PHE A 22 -32.84 -9.59 -20.50
C PHE A 22 -33.57 -9.25 -19.18
N ASP A 23 -34.58 -8.40 -19.19
CA ASP A 23 -35.35 -8.06 -17.97
C ASP A 23 -36.06 -9.29 -17.38
N LEU A 24 -36.63 -10.14 -18.24
CA LEU A 24 -37.27 -11.39 -17.81
C LEU A 24 -36.24 -12.39 -17.27
N ALA A 25 -35.04 -12.43 -17.87
CA ALA A 25 -33.93 -13.23 -17.34
C ALA A 25 -33.51 -12.75 -15.95
N VAL A 26 -33.39 -11.42 -15.73
CA VAL A 26 -33.06 -10.83 -14.42
C VAL A 26 -34.12 -11.19 -13.38
N ALA A 27 -35.41 -11.05 -13.72
CA ALA A 27 -36.51 -11.37 -12.80
C ALA A 27 -36.49 -12.85 -12.37
N ASP A 28 -36.33 -13.77 -13.32
CA ASP A 28 -36.29 -15.20 -13.03
C ASP A 28 -35.03 -15.60 -12.24
N CYS A 29 -33.87 -15.04 -12.57
CA CYS A 29 -32.66 -15.28 -11.82
C CYS A 29 -32.77 -14.75 -10.38
N THR A 30 -33.36 -13.57 -10.19
CA THR A 30 -33.57 -12.99 -8.86
C THR A 30 -34.44 -13.89 -8.01
N ARG A 31 -35.57 -14.35 -8.54
CA ARG A 31 -36.42 -15.33 -7.84
C ARG A 31 -35.71 -16.66 -7.59
N ALA A 32 -34.89 -17.14 -8.53
CA ALA A 32 -34.13 -18.36 -8.33
C ALA A 32 -33.10 -18.23 -7.19
N ILE A 33 -32.45 -17.07 -7.06
CA ILE A 33 -31.50 -16.76 -5.98
C ILE A 33 -32.21 -16.69 -4.62
N GLU A 34 -33.38 -16.05 -4.56
CA GLU A 34 -34.21 -15.97 -3.34
C GLU A 34 -34.67 -17.34 -2.86
N VAL A 35 -35.03 -18.24 -3.78
CA VAL A 35 -35.46 -19.60 -3.44
C VAL A 35 -34.29 -20.48 -3.01
N ALA A 36 -33.22 -20.51 -3.81
CA ALA A 36 -32.03 -21.31 -3.52
C ALA A 36 -30.81 -20.72 -4.26
N PRO A 37 -29.94 -19.97 -3.55
CA PRO A 37 -28.79 -19.34 -4.18
C PRO A 37 -27.79 -20.40 -4.65
N THR A 38 -27.48 -20.37 -5.94
CA THR A 38 -26.47 -21.21 -6.59
C THR A 38 -25.74 -20.38 -7.64
N ILE A 39 -24.57 -20.83 -8.09
CA ILE A 39 -23.73 -20.08 -9.05
C ILE A 39 -24.46 -19.75 -10.37
N LYS A 40 -25.30 -20.67 -10.88
CA LYS A 40 -25.92 -20.53 -12.22
C LYS A 40 -26.85 -19.31 -12.35
N PRO A 41 -27.82 -19.08 -11.43
CA PRO A 41 -28.60 -17.85 -11.41
C PRO A 41 -27.77 -16.57 -11.39
N PHE A 42 -26.74 -16.47 -10.54
CA PHE A 42 -25.85 -15.29 -10.49
C PHE A 42 -25.16 -15.05 -11.84
N MET A 43 -24.57 -16.10 -12.43
CA MET A 43 -23.90 -16.01 -13.74
C MET A 43 -24.82 -15.58 -14.88
N ARG A 44 -26.05 -16.11 -14.88
CA ARG A 44 -27.08 -15.77 -15.87
C ARG A 44 -27.55 -14.33 -15.69
N ARG A 45 -27.77 -13.89 -14.44
CA ARG A 45 -28.17 -12.51 -14.13
C ARG A 45 -27.07 -11.50 -14.46
N ALA A 46 -25.81 -11.80 -14.14
CA ALA A 46 -24.67 -11.00 -14.58
C ALA A 46 -24.61 -10.85 -16.11
N THR A 47 -24.91 -11.92 -16.86
CA THR A 47 -24.95 -11.86 -18.33
C THR A 47 -26.06 -10.93 -18.84
N ALA A 48 -27.24 -10.98 -18.22
CA ALA A 48 -28.32 -10.06 -18.54
C ALA A 48 -27.96 -8.62 -18.19
N HIS A 49 -27.37 -8.39 -17.01
CA HIS A 49 -26.93 -7.06 -16.57
C HIS A 49 -25.85 -6.46 -17.48
N ILE A 50 -24.86 -7.24 -17.94
CA ILE A 50 -23.88 -6.77 -18.92
C ILE A 50 -24.56 -6.36 -20.23
N ALA A 51 -25.53 -7.14 -20.71
CA ALA A 51 -26.26 -6.83 -21.93
C ALA A 51 -27.18 -5.59 -21.79
N LEU A 52 -27.58 -5.27 -20.56
CA LEU A 52 -28.35 -4.07 -20.19
C LEU A 52 -27.45 -2.88 -19.78
N GLU A 53 -26.13 -3.00 -19.89
CA GLU A 53 -25.15 -1.99 -19.45
C GLU A 53 -25.23 -1.64 -17.94
N GLN A 54 -25.79 -2.56 -17.15
CA GLN A 54 -25.92 -2.47 -15.69
C GLN A 54 -24.67 -3.09 -15.02
N TYR A 55 -23.52 -2.45 -15.22
CA TYR A 55 -22.22 -3.05 -14.93
C TYR A 55 -21.94 -3.25 -13.43
N GLU A 56 -22.40 -2.34 -12.56
CA GLU A 56 -22.26 -2.50 -11.10
C GLU A 56 -22.97 -3.76 -10.60
N GLN A 57 -24.21 -3.95 -11.03
CA GLN A 57 -25.03 -5.12 -10.70
C GLN A 57 -24.39 -6.40 -11.26
N ALA A 58 -23.84 -6.33 -12.48
CA ALA A 58 -23.11 -7.44 -13.06
C ALA A 58 -21.88 -7.83 -12.23
N VAL A 59 -21.06 -6.87 -11.80
CA VAL A 59 -19.87 -7.14 -10.97
C VAL A 59 -20.26 -7.73 -9.61
N ALA A 60 -21.33 -7.21 -8.99
CA ALA A 60 -21.86 -7.76 -7.74
C ALA A 60 -22.30 -9.23 -7.90
N ASP A 61 -22.99 -9.57 -8.99
CA ASP A 61 -23.39 -10.95 -9.30
C ASP A 61 -22.19 -11.86 -9.59
N LEU A 62 -21.18 -11.37 -10.31
CA LEU A 62 -19.96 -12.12 -10.59
C LEU A 62 -19.15 -12.37 -9.32
N MET A 63 -19.05 -11.39 -8.43
CA MET A 63 -18.45 -11.55 -7.11
C MET A 63 -19.21 -12.60 -6.28
N ALA A 64 -20.54 -12.55 -6.27
CA ALA A 64 -21.36 -13.56 -5.61
C ALA A 64 -21.17 -14.96 -6.20
N ALA A 65 -21.02 -15.07 -7.53
CA ALA A 65 -20.71 -16.33 -8.21
C ALA A 65 -19.33 -16.89 -7.82
N LEU A 66 -18.32 -16.03 -7.72
CA LEU A 66 -16.96 -16.41 -7.31
C LEU A 66 -16.87 -16.91 -5.86
N ASN A 67 -17.81 -16.54 -4.99
CA ASN A 67 -17.91 -17.13 -3.65
C ASN A 67 -18.28 -18.63 -3.68
N PHE A 68 -18.94 -19.11 -4.76
CA PHE A 68 -19.21 -20.54 -4.96
C PHE A 68 -18.05 -21.24 -5.66
N GLU A 69 -17.49 -20.62 -6.69
CA GLU A 69 -16.37 -21.17 -7.48
C GLU A 69 -15.30 -20.09 -7.71
N PRO A 70 -14.30 -19.95 -6.80
CA PRO A 70 -13.31 -18.86 -6.85
C PRO A 70 -12.45 -18.81 -8.12
N HIS A 71 -12.35 -19.93 -8.84
CA HIS A 71 -11.52 -20.08 -10.04
C HIS A 71 -12.34 -20.22 -11.34
N ASN A 72 -13.62 -19.80 -11.32
CA ASN A 72 -14.51 -19.94 -12.47
C ASN A 72 -14.08 -19.06 -13.65
N LYS A 73 -13.59 -19.70 -14.73
CA LYS A 73 -13.09 -19.02 -15.94
C LYS A 73 -14.12 -18.14 -16.63
N GLU A 74 -15.40 -18.53 -16.60
CA GLU A 74 -16.47 -17.76 -17.23
C GLU A 74 -16.75 -16.46 -16.44
N CYS A 75 -16.68 -16.50 -15.10
CA CYS A 75 -16.78 -15.29 -14.27
C CYS A 75 -15.69 -14.28 -14.65
N TYR A 76 -14.44 -14.73 -14.72
CA TYR A 76 -13.31 -13.87 -15.06
C TYR A 76 -13.37 -13.34 -16.49
N ALA A 77 -13.87 -14.11 -17.46
CA ALA A 77 -14.09 -13.61 -18.82
C ALA A 77 -15.16 -12.49 -18.87
N LYS A 78 -16.21 -12.59 -18.05
CA LYS A 78 -17.23 -11.55 -17.93
C LYS A 78 -16.67 -10.31 -17.21
N LEU A 79 -15.89 -10.48 -16.14
CA LEU A 79 -15.18 -9.36 -15.47
C LEU A 79 -14.27 -8.63 -16.45
N GLN A 80 -13.50 -9.37 -17.27
CA GLN A 80 -12.68 -8.80 -18.33
C GLN A 80 -13.50 -7.94 -19.30
N THR A 81 -14.69 -8.40 -19.69
CA THR A 81 -15.61 -7.63 -20.55
C THR A 81 -16.02 -6.30 -19.91
N VAL A 82 -16.24 -6.27 -18.58
CA VAL A 82 -16.54 -5.03 -17.85
C VAL A 82 -15.34 -4.09 -17.84
N VAL A 83 -14.12 -4.61 -17.62
CA VAL A 83 -12.90 -3.80 -17.66
C VAL A 83 -12.65 -3.23 -19.06
N ASP A 84 -12.84 -4.04 -20.09
CA ASP A 84 -12.69 -3.60 -21.48
C ASP A 84 -13.70 -2.50 -21.83
N ALA A 85 -14.95 -2.63 -21.37
CA ALA A 85 -15.96 -1.61 -21.54
C ALA A 85 -15.57 -0.29 -20.83
N ALA A 86 -15.10 -0.38 -19.58
CA ALA A 86 -14.69 0.79 -18.81
C ALA A 86 -13.47 1.51 -19.40
N THR A 87 -12.49 0.76 -19.88
CA THR A 87 -11.24 1.31 -20.45
C THR A 87 -11.38 1.80 -21.89
N ALA A 88 -12.41 1.36 -22.62
CA ALA A 88 -12.69 1.86 -23.97
C ALA A 88 -13.30 3.28 -24.00
N VAL A 89 -13.89 3.75 -22.89
CA VAL A 89 -14.64 5.03 -22.83
C VAL A 89 -13.72 6.24 -22.99
N GLU A 90 -12.44 6.17 -22.60
CA GLU A 90 -11.47 7.24 -22.82
C GLU A 90 -11.30 7.64 -24.30
N GLN A 91 -11.68 6.76 -25.24
CA GLN A 91 -11.62 7.06 -26.68
C GLN A 91 -12.87 7.75 -27.24
N ARG A 92 -13.92 7.92 -26.44
CA ARG A 92 -15.21 8.49 -26.89
C ARG A 92 -15.68 9.60 -25.94
N GLY A 93 -14.97 10.73 -25.93
CA GLY A 93 -15.44 12.08 -25.58
C GLY A 93 -16.41 12.24 -24.38
N ASN A 94 -15.89 12.84 -23.31
CA ASN A 94 -16.58 13.57 -22.23
C ASN A 94 -17.93 13.04 -21.72
N GLY A 95 -17.83 12.28 -20.62
CA GLY A 95 -18.93 11.86 -19.77
C GLY A 95 -18.73 10.42 -19.31
N ALA A 96 -17.56 10.10 -18.74
CA ALA A 96 -17.33 8.76 -18.19
C ALA A 96 -18.46 8.46 -17.19
N ASN A 97 -19.28 7.45 -17.49
CA ASN A 97 -20.31 7.00 -16.55
C ASN A 97 -19.58 6.55 -15.28
N VAL A 98 -19.74 7.30 -14.19
CA VAL A 98 -19.09 7.02 -12.90
C VAL A 98 -19.36 5.59 -12.44
N GLU A 99 -20.56 5.06 -12.72
CA GLU A 99 -20.94 3.67 -12.43
C GLU A 99 -20.15 2.66 -13.27
N LEU A 100 -19.94 2.93 -14.56
CA LEU A 100 -19.10 2.07 -15.41
C LEU A 100 -17.64 2.10 -14.95
N ARG A 101 -17.10 3.28 -14.60
CA ARG A 101 -15.74 3.39 -14.07
C ARG A 101 -15.60 2.59 -12.77
N ARG A 102 -16.51 2.77 -11.82
CA ARG A 102 -16.52 2.05 -10.54
C ARG A 102 -16.62 0.54 -10.75
N ALA A 103 -17.48 0.09 -11.66
CA ALA A 103 -17.61 -1.32 -12.01
C ALA A 103 -16.32 -1.85 -12.67
N GLY A 104 -15.70 -1.06 -13.55
CA GLY A 104 -14.43 -1.36 -14.19
C GLY A 104 -13.27 -1.50 -13.20
N VAL A 105 -13.16 -0.57 -12.24
CA VAL A 105 -12.17 -0.61 -11.16
C VAL A 105 -12.35 -1.88 -10.32
N ARG A 106 -13.58 -2.14 -9.84
CA ARG A 106 -13.90 -3.34 -9.06
C ARG A 106 -13.58 -4.62 -9.85
N ALA A 107 -14.01 -4.69 -11.10
CA ALA A 107 -13.75 -5.84 -11.96
C ALA A 107 -12.25 -6.06 -12.21
N ALA A 108 -11.48 -5.00 -12.43
CA ALA A 108 -10.04 -5.08 -12.67
C ALA A 108 -9.29 -5.57 -11.42
N VAL A 109 -9.69 -5.11 -10.24
CA VAL A 109 -9.10 -5.58 -8.97
C VAL A 109 -9.43 -7.05 -8.74
N ILE A 110 -10.70 -7.46 -8.86
CA ILE A 110 -11.13 -8.85 -8.70
C ILE A 110 -10.38 -9.76 -9.69
N TYR A 111 -10.26 -9.34 -10.95
CA TYR A 111 -9.54 -10.09 -11.96
C TYR A 111 -8.05 -10.21 -11.62
N SER A 112 -7.42 -9.15 -11.10
CA SER A 112 -6.01 -9.17 -10.72
C SER A 112 -5.74 -10.18 -9.60
N VAL A 113 -6.58 -10.17 -8.56
CA VAL A 113 -6.38 -11.01 -7.36
C VAL A 113 -6.90 -12.44 -7.47
N ARG A 114 -7.30 -12.90 -8.67
CA ARG A 114 -7.85 -14.24 -8.91
C ARG A 114 -6.97 -15.40 -8.42
N GLY A 115 -5.65 -15.20 -8.33
CA GLY A 115 -4.69 -16.18 -7.82
C GLY A 115 -4.46 -16.11 -6.31
N GLY A 116 -5.02 -15.11 -5.63
CA GLY A 116 -4.78 -14.82 -4.22
C GLY A 116 -3.31 -14.59 -3.88
N TRP A 117 -2.97 -14.85 -2.61
CA TRP A 117 -1.60 -14.73 -2.11
C TRP A 117 -0.74 -15.93 -2.53
N SER A 118 0.43 -15.63 -3.08
CA SER A 118 1.46 -16.62 -3.41
C SER A 118 2.58 -16.56 -2.37
N LYS A 119 2.80 -17.65 -1.62
CA LYS A 119 3.90 -17.73 -0.64
C LYS A 119 5.24 -17.58 -1.32
N SER A 120 6.11 -16.75 -0.76
CA SER A 120 7.49 -16.56 -1.22
C SER A 120 8.45 -17.14 -0.18
N ALA A 121 9.52 -17.76 -0.66
CA ALA A 121 10.48 -18.41 0.21
C ALA A 121 11.41 -17.35 0.84
N VAL A 122 11.45 -17.28 2.17
CA VAL A 122 12.47 -16.51 2.89
C VAL A 122 13.66 -17.42 3.16
N ARG A 123 14.41 -17.76 2.11
CA ARG A 123 15.67 -18.51 2.23
C ARG A 123 16.85 -17.54 2.17
N GLY A 124 18.00 -17.95 2.68
CA GLY A 124 19.23 -17.16 2.68
C GLY A 124 20.21 -17.71 3.72
N ASN A 125 21.51 -17.52 3.50
CA ASN A 125 22.57 -17.98 4.41
C ASN A 125 23.44 -16.79 4.88
N PRO A 126 23.02 -16.05 5.93
CA PRO A 126 21.71 -16.10 6.60
C PRO A 126 20.69 -15.15 5.94
N GLY A 127 19.43 -15.58 5.86
CA GLY A 127 18.32 -14.70 5.48
C GLY A 127 17.92 -13.76 6.63
N PRO A 128 17.06 -12.75 6.37
CA PRO A 128 16.64 -11.80 7.39
C PRO A 128 15.91 -12.50 8.53
N ALA A 129 16.37 -12.28 9.75
CA ALA A 129 15.71 -12.80 10.96
C ALA A 129 14.67 -11.82 11.54
N ALA A 130 14.52 -10.65 10.92
CA ALA A 130 13.57 -9.62 11.31
C ALA A 130 12.14 -10.15 11.26
N VAL A 131 11.41 -9.96 12.35
CA VAL A 131 10.02 -10.41 12.45
C VAL A 131 9.06 -9.26 12.30
N ASN A 132 9.28 -8.11 12.94
CA ASN A 132 8.36 -6.98 12.87
C ASN A 132 9.08 -5.62 12.99
N GLY A 133 8.44 -4.57 12.47
CA GLY A 133 8.97 -3.20 12.50
C GLY A 133 10.28 -3.00 11.73
N HIS A 134 10.61 -3.90 10.79
CA HIS A 134 11.66 -3.65 9.79
C HIS A 134 11.11 -2.76 8.69
N THR A 135 11.98 -2.22 7.85
CA THR A 135 11.57 -1.51 6.63
C THR A 135 11.96 -2.33 5.41
N LEU A 136 11.01 -2.48 4.48
CA LEU A 136 11.32 -2.86 3.10
C LEU A 136 11.36 -1.59 2.26
N PHE A 137 12.37 -1.46 1.42
CA PHE A 137 12.49 -0.33 0.49
C PHE A 137 13.05 -0.79 -0.84
N ARG A 138 12.65 -0.11 -1.92
CA ARG A 138 13.09 -0.45 -3.27
C ARG A 138 14.24 0.47 -3.67
N GLY A 139 15.27 -0.09 -4.30
CA GLY A 139 16.31 0.71 -4.94
C GLY A 139 15.98 1.03 -6.38
N ASP A 140 16.67 2.03 -6.93
CA ASP A 140 16.49 2.48 -8.32
C ASP A 140 16.89 1.38 -9.33
N ASN A 141 17.71 0.42 -8.90
CA ASN A 141 18.08 -0.79 -9.64
C ASN A 141 17.00 -1.90 -9.63
N GLY A 142 15.82 -1.64 -9.06
CA GLY A 142 14.69 -2.59 -8.97
C GLY A 142 14.76 -3.56 -7.79
N ARG A 143 15.90 -3.68 -7.11
CA ARG A 143 16.06 -4.59 -5.97
C ARG A 143 15.26 -4.15 -4.76
N ILE A 144 14.87 -5.12 -3.95
CA ILE A 144 14.21 -4.90 -2.67
C ILE A 144 15.25 -5.06 -1.57
N TYR A 145 15.33 -4.08 -0.69
CA TYR A 145 16.22 -4.08 0.45
C TYR A 145 15.43 -4.17 1.75
N LEU A 146 16.05 -4.74 2.76
CA LEU A 146 15.54 -4.79 4.12
C LEU A 146 16.56 -4.25 5.09
N PHE A 147 16.10 -3.40 6.02
CA PHE A 147 16.90 -2.98 7.16
C PHE A 147 16.13 -3.05 8.48
N GLY A 148 16.86 -3.42 9.54
CA GLY A 148 16.39 -3.42 10.92
C GLY A 148 15.26 -4.39 11.21
N GLY A 149 14.38 -3.98 12.11
CA GLY A 149 13.31 -4.80 12.68
C GLY A 149 13.73 -5.48 13.98
N ARG A 150 12.72 -5.80 14.78
CA ARG A 150 12.91 -6.53 16.02
C ARG A 150 12.99 -8.01 15.70
N ALA A 151 13.83 -8.73 16.45
CA ALA A 151 13.94 -10.18 16.44
C ALA A 151 14.08 -10.68 17.89
N VAL A 152 14.00 -12.01 18.07
CA VAL A 152 14.15 -12.64 19.39
C VAL A 152 15.51 -12.31 20.03
N ARG A 153 16.54 -12.14 19.20
CA ARG A 153 17.87 -11.66 19.60
C ARG A 153 18.19 -10.39 18.81
N GLU A 154 18.94 -9.49 19.44
CA GLU A 154 19.44 -8.28 18.78
C GLU A 154 20.18 -8.66 17.49
N GLN A 155 19.78 -8.04 16.38
CA GLN A 155 20.34 -8.31 15.07
C GLN A 155 21.57 -7.44 14.85
N ARG A 156 22.48 -7.93 14.02
CA ARG A 156 23.45 -7.04 13.38
C ARG A 156 22.70 -6.05 12.49
N PRO A 157 23.22 -4.83 12.30
CA PRO A 157 22.64 -3.84 11.40
C PRO A 157 22.92 -4.18 9.93
N ASP A 158 22.68 -5.43 9.56
CA ASP A 158 22.89 -5.93 8.22
C ASP A 158 21.79 -5.38 7.30
N VAL A 159 22.17 -5.07 6.06
CA VAL A 159 21.24 -4.72 4.99
C VAL A 159 21.05 -5.95 4.13
N PHE A 160 19.83 -6.46 4.05
CA PHE A 160 19.51 -7.60 3.21
C PHE A 160 18.98 -7.14 1.87
N VAL A 161 19.18 -7.95 0.83
CA VAL A 161 18.70 -7.70 -0.53
C VAL A 161 17.97 -8.92 -1.07
N LEU A 162 16.93 -8.65 -1.85
CA LEU A 162 16.17 -9.61 -2.64
C LEU A 162 16.09 -9.09 -4.07
N GLU A 163 16.41 -9.94 -5.04
CA GLU A 163 16.29 -9.62 -6.45
C GLU A 163 14.81 -9.67 -6.87
N GLU A 164 14.34 -8.70 -7.66
CA GLU A 164 12.92 -8.65 -8.08
C GLU A 164 12.52 -9.89 -8.90
N ASN A 165 13.45 -10.41 -9.70
CA ASN A 165 13.25 -11.57 -10.57
C ASN A 165 13.52 -12.91 -9.88
N ASP A 166 14.20 -12.90 -8.72
CA ASP A 166 14.49 -14.08 -7.92
C ASP A 166 14.10 -13.82 -6.47
N ASN A 167 12.82 -14.09 -6.18
CA ASN A 167 12.25 -13.95 -4.85
C ASN A 167 12.56 -15.16 -3.94
N SER A 168 13.52 -16.02 -4.31
CA SER A 168 13.76 -17.30 -3.63
C SER A 168 14.89 -17.25 -2.61
N SER A 169 15.80 -16.27 -2.65
CA SER A 169 16.92 -16.16 -1.73
C SER A 169 17.28 -14.70 -1.39
N TRP A 170 17.45 -14.44 -0.10
CA TRP A 170 17.97 -13.20 0.45
C TRP A 170 19.48 -13.29 0.63
N ASP A 171 20.17 -12.21 0.26
CA ASP A 171 21.60 -12.03 0.50
C ASP A 171 21.85 -10.84 1.44
N ILE A 172 23.05 -10.79 2.02
CA ILE A 172 23.52 -9.62 2.78
C ILE A 172 24.36 -8.75 1.86
N ILE A 173 24.03 -7.46 1.80
CA ILE A 173 24.86 -6.47 1.14
C ILE A 173 26.05 -6.12 2.03
N PRO A 174 27.29 -6.15 1.50
CA PRO A 174 28.44 -5.62 2.21
C PRO A 174 28.22 -4.13 2.56
N THR A 175 28.24 -3.84 3.86
CA THR A 175 28.23 -2.47 4.39
C THR A 175 29.51 -2.17 5.13
N GLN A 176 30.08 -0.98 4.91
CA GLN A 176 31.25 -0.47 5.63
C GLN A 176 30.96 0.89 6.28
N GLY A 177 31.93 1.46 6.98
CA GLY A 177 31.80 2.76 7.66
C GLY A 177 31.97 2.64 9.18
N ILE A 178 32.24 3.78 9.82
CA ILE A 178 32.49 3.85 11.27
C ILE A 178 31.18 4.15 12.03
N ASP A 179 30.25 4.87 11.40
CA ASP A 179 28.99 5.33 12.00
C ASP A 179 27.81 4.40 11.67
N VAL A 180 28.02 3.10 11.87
CA VAL A 180 26.99 2.09 11.60
C VAL A 180 25.86 2.24 12.63
N PRO A 181 24.59 2.39 12.20
CA PRO A 181 23.45 2.47 13.11
C PRO A 181 23.33 1.18 13.94
N SER A 182 22.84 1.30 15.18
CA SER A 182 22.37 0.12 15.90
C SER A 182 21.16 -0.47 15.19
N SER A 183 20.98 -1.79 15.27
CA SER A 183 19.76 -2.41 14.76
C SER A 183 18.55 -1.84 15.50
N ARG A 184 17.52 -1.50 14.73
CA ARG A 184 16.39 -0.69 15.19
C ARG A 184 15.08 -1.12 14.55
N ALA A 185 13.97 -0.97 15.27
CA ALA A 185 12.64 -1.32 14.82
C ALA A 185 11.70 -0.10 14.83
N TRP A 186 10.64 -0.15 14.01
CA TRP A 186 9.67 0.94 13.82
C TRP A 186 10.32 2.27 13.40
N HIS A 187 11.42 2.15 12.65
CA HIS A 187 12.07 3.26 11.95
C HIS A 187 11.47 3.41 10.55
N SER A 188 11.88 4.46 9.84
CA SER A 188 11.60 4.62 8.41
C SER A 188 12.89 4.55 7.60
N THR A 189 12.81 4.01 6.38
CA THR A 189 13.86 4.11 5.37
C THR A 189 13.27 4.75 4.12
N SER A 190 13.97 5.72 3.55
CA SER A 190 13.48 6.51 2.41
C SER A 190 14.63 6.94 1.53
N SER A 191 14.43 7.03 0.22
CA SER A 191 15.44 7.55 -0.68
C SER A 191 15.59 9.06 -0.52
N ILE A 192 16.80 9.57 -0.66
CA ILE A 192 17.12 10.98 -0.46
C ILE A 192 18.27 11.39 -1.39
N GLY A 193 18.42 12.68 -1.64
CA GLY A 193 19.57 13.23 -2.37
C GLY A 193 19.25 13.57 -3.82
N SER A 194 20.28 13.92 -4.56
CA SER A 194 20.13 14.49 -5.90
C SER A 194 19.66 13.47 -6.93
N LYS A 195 19.12 13.94 -8.06
CA LYS A 195 18.75 13.08 -9.19
C LYS A 195 19.87 12.09 -9.55
N GLY A 196 19.54 10.79 -9.52
CA GLY A 196 20.47 9.70 -9.85
C GLY A 196 21.37 9.21 -8.71
N SER A 197 21.26 9.79 -7.50
CA SER A 197 21.94 9.24 -6.33
C SER A 197 21.12 8.11 -5.69
N GLU A 198 21.73 6.94 -5.49
CA GLU A 198 21.13 5.83 -4.73
C GLU A 198 21.39 5.96 -3.23
N PHE A 199 20.99 7.07 -2.60
CA PHE A 199 21.17 7.27 -1.16
C PHE A 199 19.87 6.97 -0.42
N TYR A 200 20.00 6.32 0.74
CA TYR A 200 18.86 5.98 1.60
C TYR A 200 19.07 6.55 2.99
N CYS A 201 18.06 7.24 3.50
CA CYS A 201 18.02 7.78 4.85
C CYS A 201 17.27 6.81 5.77
N VAL A 202 17.91 6.45 6.89
CA VAL A 202 17.30 5.76 8.01
C VAL A 202 17.15 6.75 9.17
N TYR A 203 15.93 6.89 9.68
CA TYR A 203 15.64 7.79 10.80
C TYR A 203 14.64 7.18 11.80
N GLY A 204 14.85 7.50 13.08
CA GLY A 204 14.00 7.12 14.19
C GLY A 204 14.08 5.64 14.54
N GLY A 205 12.99 5.11 15.09
CA GLY A 205 12.88 3.76 15.62
C GLY A 205 13.59 3.57 16.96
N VAL A 206 13.42 2.38 17.51
CA VAL A 206 13.94 1.98 18.82
C VAL A 206 15.03 0.93 18.65
N SER A 207 16.17 1.14 19.30
CA SER A 207 17.29 0.20 19.37
C SER A 207 17.48 -0.34 20.80
N SER A 208 18.42 -1.28 20.98
CA SER A 208 18.86 -1.73 22.31
C SER A 208 19.43 -0.59 23.18
N ARG A 209 19.93 0.47 22.55
CA ARG A 209 20.46 1.67 23.20
C ARG A 209 19.38 2.73 23.47
N GLY A 210 18.13 2.44 23.12
CA GLY A 210 17.00 3.36 23.18
C GLY A 210 16.74 4.08 21.86
N GLU A 211 16.02 5.19 21.96
CA GLU A 211 15.69 6.09 20.86
C GLU A 211 16.70 7.23 20.76
N ASP A 212 17.04 7.59 19.53
CA ASP A 212 17.97 8.67 19.21
C ASP A 212 17.45 9.46 17.99
N SER A 213 17.90 10.71 17.85
CA SER A 213 17.49 11.62 16.76
C SER A 213 18.49 11.63 15.60
N SER A 214 19.39 10.65 15.53
CA SER A 214 20.42 10.59 14.50
C SER A 214 19.78 10.23 13.16
N VAL A 215 20.24 10.92 12.12
CA VAL A 215 20.03 10.49 10.74
C VAL A 215 21.20 9.60 10.37
N HIS A 216 20.92 8.49 9.70
CA HIS A 216 21.96 7.65 9.10
C HIS A 216 21.72 7.57 7.59
N LEU A 217 22.77 7.73 6.80
CA LEU A 217 22.71 7.57 5.34
C LEU A 217 23.42 6.29 4.93
N LEU A 218 22.75 5.51 4.09
CA LEU A 218 23.30 4.38 3.36
C LEU A 218 23.60 4.86 1.94
N ILE A 219 24.88 4.97 1.57
CA ILE A 219 25.32 5.49 0.27
C ILE A 219 26.19 4.47 -0.48
N PRO A 220 26.20 4.44 -1.82
CA PRO A 220 27.02 3.52 -2.60
C PRO A 220 28.50 3.67 -2.26
N ALA A 221 29.16 2.55 -2.00
CA ALA A 221 30.60 2.48 -1.79
C ALA A 221 31.30 1.65 -2.88
N SER A 222 30.57 0.72 -3.49
CA SER A 222 30.99 -0.13 -4.59
C SER A 222 29.77 -0.54 -5.42
N PRO A 223 29.93 -1.18 -6.60
CA PRO A 223 28.80 -1.63 -7.42
C PRO A 223 27.83 -2.61 -6.73
N ARG A 224 28.24 -3.23 -5.61
CA ARG A 224 27.43 -4.22 -4.87
C ARG A 224 27.41 -3.96 -3.37
N GLY A 225 27.85 -2.80 -2.90
CA GLY A 225 28.03 -2.54 -1.48
C GLY A 225 27.82 -1.08 -1.13
N PHE A 226 27.41 -0.86 0.10
CA PHE A 226 27.13 0.47 0.64
C PHE A 226 28.11 0.82 1.76
N GLN A 227 28.11 2.10 2.13
CA GLN A 227 28.70 2.57 3.37
C GLN A 227 27.68 3.36 4.17
N TRP A 228 27.76 3.20 5.49
CA TRP A 228 27.04 4.00 6.46
C TRP A 228 27.83 5.25 6.77
N ILE A 229 27.14 6.40 6.72
CA ILE A 229 27.66 7.67 7.21
C ILE A 229 26.60 8.35 8.09
N GLN A 230 27.06 9.08 9.09
CA GLN A 230 26.21 9.99 9.84
C GLN A 230 26.41 11.41 9.29
N PRO A 231 25.41 11.99 8.59
CA PRO A 231 25.55 13.34 8.06
C PRO A 231 25.60 14.37 9.20
N HIS A 232 26.28 15.47 8.94
CA HIS A 232 26.25 16.64 9.79
C HIS A 232 24.88 17.33 9.70
N CYS A 233 24.33 17.71 10.85
CA CYS A 233 23.15 18.56 10.95
C CYS A 233 23.59 19.86 11.66
N PRO A 234 23.63 21.01 10.96
CA PRO A 234 24.12 22.26 11.55
C PRO A 234 23.11 22.94 12.47
N GLN A 235 21.87 22.44 12.51
CA GLN A 235 20.77 23.03 13.27
C GLN A 235 20.88 22.78 14.78
N ASP A 236 20.30 23.68 15.55
CA ASP A 236 20.25 23.55 17.00
C ASP A 236 19.42 22.35 17.44
N SER A 237 19.75 21.78 18.60
CA SER A 237 19.01 20.64 19.18
C SER A 237 17.51 20.85 19.33
N LYS A 238 17.03 22.10 19.39
CA LYS A 238 15.60 22.45 19.46
C LYS A 238 14.90 22.43 18.09
N GLU A 239 15.67 22.58 17.01
CA GLU A 239 15.18 22.51 15.63
C GLU A 239 15.22 21.08 15.09
N ILE A 240 16.05 20.22 15.68
CA ILE A 240 16.12 18.80 15.35
C ILE A 240 14.87 18.10 15.92
N PRO A 241 14.10 17.37 15.10
CA PRO A 241 12.90 16.68 15.58
C PRO A 241 13.24 15.65 16.65
N ALA A 242 12.36 15.56 17.65
CA ALA A 242 12.48 14.59 18.73
C ALA A 242 12.58 13.15 18.19
N PRO A 243 13.38 12.28 18.83
CA PRO A 243 13.41 10.86 18.52
C PRO A 243 12.00 10.28 18.51
N ARG A 244 11.71 9.47 17.49
CA ARG A 244 10.36 8.94 17.26
C ARG A 244 10.36 7.55 16.65
N SER A 245 9.27 6.82 16.84
CA SER A 245 9.02 5.52 16.23
C SER A 245 7.60 5.43 15.67
N GLY A 246 7.40 4.57 14.67
CA GLY A 246 6.08 4.38 14.05
C GLY A 246 5.57 5.59 13.26
N HIS A 247 6.43 6.54 12.91
CA HIS A 247 6.12 7.58 11.92
C HIS A 247 6.08 6.98 10.51
N ALA A 248 5.34 7.63 9.61
CA ALA A 248 5.40 7.31 8.19
C ALA A 248 6.35 8.28 7.47
N ALA A 249 7.12 7.78 6.51
CA ALA A 249 8.01 8.59 5.69
C ALA A 249 7.80 8.29 4.21
N MET A 250 7.92 9.31 3.37
CA MET A 250 7.80 9.20 1.92
C MET A 250 8.86 10.08 1.24
N SER A 251 9.51 9.53 0.22
CA SER A 251 10.46 10.28 -0.61
C SER A 251 9.68 11.01 -1.69
N ILE A 252 9.92 12.32 -1.85
CA ILE A 252 9.27 13.16 -2.85
C ILE A 252 10.33 13.77 -3.74
N VAL A 253 10.13 13.63 -5.04
CA VAL A 253 10.99 14.18 -6.08
C VAL A 253 10.50 15.58 -6.43
N ASP A 254 11.38 16.58 -6.37
CA ASP A 254 11.07 17.95 -6.78
C ASP A 254 11.24 18.17 -8.29
N GLY A 255 10.99 19.40 -8.76
CA GLY A 255 11.12 19.77 -10.18
C GLY A 255 12.53 19.63 -10.76
N ASN A 256 13.56 19.58 -9.92
CA ASN A 256 14.95 19.34 -10.35
C ASN A 256 15.30 17.84 -10.40
N GLY A 257 14.42 16.99 -9.88
CA GLY A 257 14.66 15.56 -9.74
C GLY A 257 15.31 15.18 -8.40
N ASP A 258 15.44 16.12 -7.47
CA ASP A 258 16.05 15.88 -6.17
C ASP A 258 15.01 15.32 -5.19
N ARG A 259 15.45 14.37 -4.36
CA ARG A 259 14.62 13.65 -3.40
C ARG A 259 14.75 14.25 -2.01
N SER A 260 13.62 14.68 -1.46
CA SER A 260 13.48 15.06 -0.05
C SER A 260 12.57 14.06 0.68
N VAL A 261 12.84 13.81 1.96
CA VAL A 261 12.04 12.86 2.75
C VAL A 261 11.01 13.63 3.56
N TYR A 262 9.73 13.38 3.30
CA TYR A 262 8.62 13.89 4.09
C TYR A 262 8.28 12.87 5.17
N MET A 263 8.02 13.33 6.39
CA MET A 263 7.70 12.50 7.54
C MET A 263 6.51 13.04 8.29
N PHE A 264 5.57 12.17 8.64
CA PHE A 264 4.39 12.55 9.41
C PHE A 264 4.29 11.75 10.72
N GLY A 265 3.95 12.45 11.79
CA GLY A 265 3.60 11.89 13.09
C GLY A 265 4.69 11.06 13.76
N GLY A 266 4.27 9.94 14.37
CA GLY A 266 5.12 9.05 15.16
C GLY A 266 5.07 9.31 16.65
N ARG A 267 5.50 8.30 17.42
CA ARG A 267 5.52 8.32 18.88
C ARG A 267 6.86 8.78 19.40
N THR A 268 6.83 9.77 20.28
CA THR A 268 7.99 10.32 20.99
C THR A 268 7.87 10.04 22.49
N LYS A 269 8.93 10.35 23.26
CA LYS A 269 8.87 10.34 24.73
C LYS A 269 7.83 11.29 25.34
N GLN A 270 7.44 12.35 24.61
CA GLN A 270 6.46 13.34 25.07
C GLN A 270 5.02 13.00 24.68
N GLY A 271 4.82 11.94 23.91
CA GLY A 271 3.52 11.56 23.34
C GLY A 271 3.59 11.40 21.84
N VAL A 272 2.42 11.28 21.22
CA VAL A 272 2.30 11.12 19.78
C VAL A 272 2.34 12.48 19.10
N SER A 273 3.02 12.53 17.97
CA SER A 273 3.20 13.72 17.17
C SER A 273 2.20 13.76 16.01
N ASP A 274 1.83 14.97 15.61
CA ASP A 274 1.14 15.33 14.36
C ASP A 274 2.01 16.24 13.48
N GLN A 275 3.31 16.31 13.73
CA GLN A 275 4.22 17.14 12.94
C GLN A 275 4.37 16.56 11.54
N LEU A 276 4.34 17.45 10.53
CA LEU A 276 4.81 17.16 9.18
C LEU A 276 6.19 17.80 9.00
N LEU A 277 7.17 16.95 8.76
CA LEU A 277 8.59 17.29 8.68
C LEU A 277 9.10 16.99 7.29
N THR A 278 10.13 17.72 6.87
CA THR A 278 10.93 17.39 5.69
C THR A 278 12.39 17.35 6.06
N LEU A 279 13.08 16.34 5.56
CA LEU A 279 14.53 16.19 5.64
C LEU A 279 15.10 16.34 4.22
N ARG A 280 16.00 17.31 4.07
CA ARG A 280 16.71 17.58 2.81
C ARG A 280 18.18 17.26 2.96
N LEU A 281 18.78 16.76 1.89
CA LEU A 281 20.23 16.58 1.77
C LEU A 281 20.78 17.73 0.93
N SER A 282 21.53 18.65 1.55
CA SER A 282 21.94 19.91 0.93
C SER A 282 23.33 19.85 0.30
N ARG A 283 24.20 18.98 0.80
CA ARG A 283 25.57 18.81 0.30
C ARG A 283 26.04 17.39 0.52
N VAL A 284 26.66 16.81 -0.51
CA VAL A 284 27.45 15.57 -0.40
C VAL A 284 28.76 15.78 -1.14
N ARG A 285 29.89 15.59 -0.45
CA ARG A 285 31.22 15.50 -1.05
C ARG A 285 31.71 14.07 -0.90
N THR A 286 31.77 13.37 -2.03
CA THR A 286 32.28 11.99 -2.13
C THR A 286 33.76 11.95 -2.49
N ASP A 287 34.40 13.10 -2.71
CA ASP A 287 35.83 13.16 -2.96
C ASP A 287 36.55 12.58 -1.75
N ARG A 288 37.38 11.57 -1.99
CA ARG A 288 38.15 10.93 -0.92
C ARG A 288 39.23 11.90 -0.49
N ASP A 289 38.97 12.65 0.57
CA ASP A 289 40.01 13.35 1.32
C ASP A 289 41.11 12.36 1.72
N ALA A 290 42.28 12.84 2.16
CA ALA A 290 43.38 11.99 2.65
C ALA A 290 42.97 10.99 3.78
N HIS A 291 41.77 11.15 4.35
CA HIS A 291 41.17 10.31 5.39
C HIS A 291 39.99 9.44 4.90
N GLY A 292 39.60 9.51 3.63
CA GLY A 292 38.55 8.66 3.05
C GLY A 292 37.12 8.91 3.57
N SER A 293 36.86 10.04 4.24
CA SER A 293 35.55 10.39 4.81
C SER A 293 34.65 11.02 3.75
N VAL A 294 33.38 10.59 3.68
CA VAL A 294 32.34 11.29 2.91
C VAL A 294 31.70 12.34 3.80
N ASP A 295 31.67 13.58 3.33
CA ASP A 295 31.02 14.70 4.03
C ASP A 295 29.62 14.92 3.47
N ALA A 296 28.61 14.83 4.34
CA ALA A 296 27.20 15.02 3.98
C ALA A 296 26.51 15.94 4.99
N THR A 297 25.66 16.84 4.50
CA THR A 297 24.90 17.77 5.34
C THR A 297 23.41 17.59 5.11
N VAL A 298 22.66 17.42 6.19
CA VAL A 298 21.19 17.35 6.18
C VAL A 298 20.57 18.52 6.94
N ALA A 299 19.34 18.87 6.55
CA ALA A 299 18.56 19.89 7.24
C ALA A 299 17.09 19.48 7.35
N TRP A 300 16.52 19.73 8.52
CA TRP A 300 15.13 19.57 8.87
C TRP A 300 14.35 20.85 8.64
N GLU A 301 13.14 20.71 8.11
CA GLU A 301 12.15 21.77 7.97
C GLU A 301 10.83 21.22 8.53
N GLU A 302 10.23 21.93 9.48
CA GLU A 302 8.85 21.65 9.91
C GLU A 302 7.92 22.51 9.06
N PHE A 303 6.85 21.90 8.54
CA PHE A 303 5.81 22.67 7.86
C PHE A 303 5.11 23.54 8.90
N GLY A 304 5.19 24.85 8.67
CA GLY A 304 5.04 25.93 9.66
C GLY A 304 3.76 25.95 10.51
N PRO A 305 3.67 26.90 11.46
CA PRO A 305 2.63 26.87 12.48
C PRO A 305 1.24 26.88 11.84
N ARG A 306 0.34 26.09 12.42
CA ARG A 306 -1.07 26.02 12.01
C ARG A 306 -1.63 27.42 11.92
N GLU A 307 -2.07 27.83 10.73
CA GLU A 307 -2.93 29.00 10.63
C GLU A 307 -4.12 28.80 11.57
N GLU A 308 -4.54 29.87 12.24
CA GLU A 308 -5.64 29.79 13.20
C GLU A 308 -6.91 29.28 12.49
N GLY A 309 -7.43 28.13 12.93
CA GLY A 309 -8.57 27.46 12.29
C GLY A 309 -8.23 26.44 11.20
N ALA A 310 -6.95 26.21 10.88
CA ALA A 310 -6.53 25.18 9.94
C ALA A 310 -6.88 23.77 10.44
N VAL A 311 -7.52 22.97 9.58
CA VAL A 311 -7.91 21.59 9.86
C VAL A 311 -6.77 20.66 9.46
N TRP A 312 -6.35 19.77 10.36
CA TRP A 312 -5.13 18.97 10.24
C TRP A 312 -5.33 17.57 10.85
N PRO A 313 -4.67 16.51 10.34
CA PRO A 313 -4.77 15.18 10.91
C PRO A 313 -4.28 15.13 12.37
N SER A 314 -5.06 14.54 13.27
CA SER A 314 -4.65 14.35 14.66
C SER A 314 -3.33 13.56 14.79
N ALA A 315 -2.66 13.74 15.94
CA ALA A 315 -1.42 13.04 16.27
C ALA A 315 -1.60 11.53 16.18
N ARG A 316 -0.67 10.86 15.48
CA ARG A 316 -0.78 9.42 15.19
C ARG A 316 0.56 8.73 14.96
N ASP A 317 0.66 7.47 15.36
CA ASP A 317 1.72 6.52 14.98
C ASP A 317 1.12 5.26 14.33
N GLY A 318 1.95 4.47 13.65
CA GLY A 318 1.51 3.27 12.94
C GLY A 318 0.51 3.53 11.80
N HIS A 319 0.43 4.76 11.29
CA HIS A 319 -0.33 5.10 10.09
C HIS A 319 0.50 4.82 8.84
N SER A 320 -0.15 4.85 7.67
CA SER A 320 0.54 4.84 6.39
C SER A 320 0.53 6.24 5.76
N MET A 321 1.55 6.51 4.94
CA MET A 321 1.62 7.70 4.11
C MET A 321 2.12 7.29 2.72
N CYS A 322 1.41 7.70 1.67
CA CYS A 322 1.78 7.42 0.28
C CYS A 322 1.77 8.69 -0.56
N LEU A 323 2.49 8.68 -1.68
CA LEU A 323 2.42 9.75 -2.67
C LEU A 323 1.35 9.41 -3.71
N THR A 324 0.41 10.32 -3.91
CA THR A 324 -0.49 10.31 -5.07
C THR A 324 0.13 11.22 -6.12
N PRO A 325 0.38 10.72 -7.36
CA PRO A 325 0.96 11.55 -8.41
C PRO A 325 -0.02 12.65 -8.82
N SER A 326 0.46 13.63 -9.60
CA SER A 326 -0.44 14.59 -10.24
C SER A 326 -1.49 13.85 -11.06
N SER A 327 -2.75 14.23 -10.91
CA SER A 327 -3.86 13.65 -11.64
C SER A 327 -4.89 14.72 -11.98
N GLY A 328 -5.31 14.78 -13.25
CA GLY A 328 -6.16 15.84 -13.77
C GLY A 328 -5.65 17.24 -13.41
N ASN A 329 -6.45 17.97 -12.62
CA ASN A 329 -6.15 19.33 -12.14
C ASN A 329 -5.52 19.36 -10.72
N HIS A 330 -5.14 18.21 -10.17
CA HIS A 330 -4.54 18.12 -8.84
C HIS A 330 -3.02 17.97 -8.93
N ALA A 331 -2.33 18.80 -8.16
CA ALA A 331 -0.91 18.63 -7.87
C ALA A 331 -0.65 17.28 -7.17
N PRO A 332 0.61 16.84 -7.06
CA PRO A 332 0.95 15.68 -6.24
C PRO A 332 0.50 15.90 -4.80
N ARG A 333 -0.08 14.86 -4.17
CA ARG A 333 -0.56 14.94 -2.78
C ARG A 333 -0.02 13.79 -1.96
N LEU A 334 0.28 14.02 -0.69
CA LEU A 334 0.49 12.94 0.26
C LEU A 334 -0.88 12.47 0.76
N ILE A 335 -1.11 11.16 0.76
CA ILE A 335 -2.29 10.55 1.39
C ILE A 335 -1.86 9.88 2.69
N VAL A 336 -2.54 10.20 3.79
CA VAL A 336 -2.35 9.59 5.11
C VAL A 336 -3.60 8.80 5.49
N PHE A 337 -3.41 7.57 5.95
CA PHE A 337 -4.52 6.70 6.35
C PHE A 337 -4.28 6.01 7.69
N GLY A 338 -5.32 6.03 8.52
CA GLY A 338 -5.41 5.31 9.78
C GLY A 338 -4.35 5.74 10.79
N GLY A 339 -3.87 4.78 11.57
CA GLY A 339 -2.94 4.98 12.68
C GLY A 339 -3.61 4.88 14.03
N ASN A 340 -2.81 5.14 15.05
CA ASN A 340 -3.19 5.07 16.45
C ASN A 340 -2.81 6.37 17.13
N GLY A 341 -3.71 6.92 17.95
CA GLY A 341 -3.50 8.17 18.65
C GLY A 341 -2.68 8.01 19.92
N GLN A 342 -3.01 8.82 20.93
CA GLN A 342 -2.27 8.90 22.18
C GLN A 342 -2.42 7.62 23.02
N LEU A 343 -3.60 7.02 23.03
CA LEU A 343 -3.87 5.74 23.68
C LEU A 343 -3.49 4.60 22.74
N ASN A 344 -3.41 3.35 23.18
CA ASN A 344 -3.07 2.24 22.25
C ASN A 344 -4.29 1.69 21.48
N ASP A 345 -5.49 2.16 21.82
CA ASP A 345 -6.77 1.68 21.28
C ASP A 345 -7.62 2.78 20.63
N ASP A 346 -7.10 4.00 20.50
CA ASP A 346 -7.72 5.11 19.77
C ASP A 346 -7.30 5.08 18.29
N ARG A 347 -7.54 3.92 17.65
CA ARG A 347 -7.23 3.71 16.23
C ARG A 347 -8.16 4.55 15.36
N MET A 348 -7.64 4.95 14.20
CA MET A 348 -8.32 5.80 13.23
C MET A 348 -8.47 5.07 11.90
N ASN A 349 -9.43 5.50 11.08
CA ASN A 349 -9.62 5.11 9.68
C ASN A 349 -9.98 6.32 8.80
N ASP A 350 -9.66 7.52 9.26
CA ASP A 350 -9.78 8.73 8.46
C ASP A 350 -8.70 8.76 7.35
N VAL A 351 -9.05 9.42 6.25
CA VAL A 351 -8.17 9.60 5.09
C VAL A 351 -7.90 11.09 4.93
N TRP A 352 -6.63 11.46 4.90
CA TRP A 352 -6.19 12.84 4.74
C TRP A 352 -5.34 13.00 3.50
N LEU A 353 -5.53 14.10 2.77
CA LEU A 353 -4.69 14.52 1.66
C LEU A 353 -3.94 15.79 2.04
N PHE A 354 -2.64 15.84 1.80
CA PHE A 354 -1.82 17.04 1.86
C PHE A 354 -1.42 17.47 0.45
N ASP A 355 -1.92 18.61 0.00
CA ASP A 355 -1.54 19.21 -1.29
C ASP A 355 -0.15 19.82 -1.19
N LEU A 356 0.82 19.28 -1.94
CA LEU A 356 2.22 19.69 -1.83
C LEU A 356 2.48 21.10 -2.38
N GLU A 357 1.63 21.59 -3.30
CA GLU A 357 1.74 22.94 -3.85
C GLU A 357 1.06 23.95 -2.94
N LYS A 358 -0.20 23.68 -2.56
CA LYS A 358 -0.99 24.59 -1.71
C LYS A 358 -0.58 24.52 -0.25
N ARG A 359 0.09 23.44 0.17
CA ARG A 359 0.45 23.14 1.56
C ARG A 359 -0.75 23.09 2.48
N LEU A 360 -1.85 22.51 2.00
CA LEU A 360 -3.11 22.42 2.73
C LEU A 360 -3.53 20.96 2.92
N TRP A 361 -4.03 20.66 4.10
CA TRP A 361 -4.67 19.39 4.40
C TRP A 361 -6.15 19.41 4.03
N THR A 362 -6.66 18.27 3.62
CA THR A 362 -8.08 18.04 3.39
C THR A 362 -8.43 16.63 3.84
N VAL A 363 -9.47 16.51 4.67
CA VAL A 363 -10.03 15.21 5.03
C VAL A 363 -10.98 14.73 3.95
N LEU A 364 -10.86 13.47 3.54
CA LEU A 364 -11.82 12.85 2.61
C LEU A 364 -12.99 12.25 3.38
N GLN A 365 -14.20 12.50 2.89
CA GLN A 365 -15.40 11.82 3.35
C GLN A 365 -15.58 10.57 2.51
N CYS A 366 -15.16 9.43 3.05
CA CYS A 366 -15.20 8.18 2.32
C CYS A 366 -16.52 7.41 2.50
N SER A 367 -16.86 6.58 1.51
CA SER A 367 -17.99 5.64 1.56
C SER A 367 -17.57 4.22 1.16
N GLY A 368 -18.52 3.28 1.09
CA GLY A 368 -18.28 1.90 0.66
C GLY A 368 -17.79 1.00 1.78
N ASP A 369 -16.91 0.04 1.46
CA ASP A 369 -16.37 -0.94 2.41
C ASP A 369 -15.23 -0.32 3.24
N ILE A 370 -15.55 0.71 4.03
CA ILE A 370 -14.56 1.46 4.81
C ILE A 370 -13.82 0.48 5.74
N PRO A 371 -12.47 0.42 5.67
CA PRO A 371 -11.71 -0.45 6.56
C PRO A 371 -11.96 -0.05 8.02
N PRO A 372 -12.09 -1.02 8.95
CA PRO A 372 -12.12 -0.73 10.37
C PRO A 372 -10.91 0.11 10.81
N PRO A 373 -11.05 0.95 11.86
CA PRO A 373 -9.93 1.67 12.46
C PRO A 373 -8.74 0.77 12.73
N ARG A 374 -7.57 1.16 12.22
CA ARG A 374 -6.40 0.28 12.16
C ARG A 374 -5.07 1.00 12.29
N SER A 375 -4.07 0.26 12.72
CA SER A 375 -2.68 0.72 12.86
C SER A 375 -1.70 -0.38 12.45
N TYR A 376 -0.46 0.01 12.15
CA TYR A 376 0.62 -0.87 11.71
C TYR A 376 0.22 -1.79 10.53
N HIS A 377 -0.63 -1.24 9.65
CA HIS A 377 -0.93 -1.76 8.32
C HIS A 377 0.11 -1.23 7.33
N THR A 378 0.06 -1.73 6.10
CA THR A 378 0.83 -1.16 5.00
C THR A 378 -0.09 -0.63 3.92
N ALA A 379 0.38 0.36 3.16
CA ALA A 379 -0.36 0.92 2.06
C ALA A 379 0.56 1.32 0.90
N HIS A 380 0.02 1.27 -0.32
CA HIS A 380 0.70 1.71 -1.55
C HIS A 380 -0.29 2.33 -2.52
N THR A 381 0.19 3.30 -3.30
CA THR A 381 -0.58 3.91 -4.37
C THR A 381 -0.27 3.25 -5.72
N ILE A 382 -1.30 3.06 -6.54
CA ILE A 382 -1.21 2.75 -7.97
C ILE A 382 -2.06 3.80 -8.67
N GLY A 383 -1.45 4.80 -9.31
CA GLY A 383 -2.21 5.94 -9.86
C GLY A 383 -3.06 6.64 -8.78
N GLU A 384 -4.36 6.78 -9.04
CA GLU A 384 -5.34 7.37 -8.12
C GLU A 384 -5.97 6.38 -7.11
N PHE A 385 -5.35 5.21 -6.94
CA PHE A 385 -5.87 4.16 -6.07
C PHE A 385 -4.93 3.89 -4.91
N LEU A 386 -5.46 3.84 -3.69
CA LEU A 386 -4.72 3.47 -2.48
C LEU A 386 -5.07 2.03 -2.08
N PHE A 387 -4.11 1.14 -2.11
CA PHE A 387 -4.22 -0.21 -1.57
C PHE A 387 -3.78 -0.22 -0.11
N VAL A 388 -4.55 -0.89 0.75
CA VAL A 388 -4.24 -1.09 2.17
C VAL A 388 -4.30 -2.57 2.50
N PHE A 389 -3.28 -3.08 3.18
CA PHE A 389 -3.23 -4.48 3.61
C PHE A 389 -3.01 -4.62 5.13
N GLY A 390 -3.86 -5.46 5.73
CA GLY A 390 -3.74 -5.93 7.09
C GLY A 390 -3.76 -4.82 8.15
N GLY A 391 -2.96 -5.02 9.20
CA GLY A 391 -2.87 -4.14 10.36
C GLY A 391 -3.63 -4.67 11.57
N ARG A 392 -3.43 -3.99 12.69
CA ARG A 392 -4.11 -4.27 13.96
C ARG A 392 -5.39 -3.45 14.03
N ILE A 393 -6.51 -4.14 14.23
CA ILE A 393 -7.82 -3.58 14.52
C ILE A 393 -8.12 -3.77 16.02
N ALA A 394 -9.34 -3.44 16.48
CA ALA A 394 -9.70 -3.40 17.90
C ALA A 394 -9.20 -4.62 18.71
N GLU A 395 -9.58 -5.83 18.30
CA GLU A 395 -9.32 -7.06 19.07
C GLU A 395 -8.53 -8.12 18.29
N SER A 396 -8.07 -7.82 17.08
CA SER A 396 -7.37 -8.79 16.23
C SER A 396 -6.42 -8.12 15.24
N GLU A 397 -5.65 -8.92 14.53
CA GLU A 397 -5.06 -8.53 13.26
C GLU A 397 -6.03 -8.81 12.11
N ASP A 398 -5.89 -8.07 11.01
CA ASP A 398 -6.66 -8.22 9.77
C ASP A 398 -5.75 -8.79 8.67
N ASP A 399 -6.32 -9.59 7.76
CA ASP A 399 -5.69 -10.08 6.52
C ASP A 399 -6.34 -9.51 5.26
N SER A 400 -7.35 -8.65 5.44
CA SER A 400 -8.08 -8.06 4.33
C SER A 400 -7.22 -7.07 3.54
N VAL A 401 -7.44 -7.05 2.23
CA VAL A 401 -6.95 -6.01 1.32
C VAL A 401 -8.11 -5.08 0.99
N TYR A 402 -7.87 -3.78 1.05
CA TYR A 402 -8.83 -2.76 0.64
C TYR A 402 -8.22 -1.89 -0.45
N ILE A 403 -9.06 -1.39 -1.34
CA ILE A 403 -8.70 -0.36 -2.30
C ILE A 403 -9.61 0.85 -2.08
N LEU A 404 -9.01 2.03 -1.95
CA LEU A 404 -9.71 3.30 -2.05
C LEU A 404 -9.49 3.86 -3.44
N ASP A 405 -10.59 4.13 -4.12
CA ASP A 405 -10.61 4.99 -5.29
C ASP A 405 -10.64 6.45 -4.83
N ILE A 406 -9.50 7.14 -4.94
CA ILE A 406 -9.34 8.49 -4.37
C ILE A 406 -10.26 9.49 -5.07
N ALA A 407 -10.53 9.30 -6.36
CA ALA A 407 -11.33 10.21 -7.13
C ALA A 407 -12.83 10.12 -6.79
N THR A 408 -13.34 8.92 -6.52
CA THR A 408 -14.74 8.73 -6.09
C THR A 408 -14.92 8.68 -4.58
N THR A 409 -13.81 8.67 -3.82
CA THR A 409 -13.77 8.56 -2.36
C THR A 409 -14.42 7.28 -1.81
N GLU A 410 -14.45 6.20 -2.59
CA GLU A 410 -15.11 4.96 -2.21
C GLU A 410 -14.11 3.82 -1.96
N TRP A 411 -14.30 3.15 -0.83
CA TRP A 411 -13.58 1.93 -0.48
C TRP A 411 -14.28 0.70 -1.05
N PHE A 412 -13.47 -0.28 -1.45
CA PHE A 412 -13.91 -1.61 -1.82
C PHE A 412 -13.03 -2.65 -1.13
N LYS A 413 -13.66 -3.60 -0.44
CA LYS A 413 -12.96 -4.72 0.18
C LYS A 413 -12.67 -5.76 -0.89
N VAL A 414 -11.38 -6.01 -1.14
CA VAL A 414 -10.95 -6.89 -2.22
C VAL A 414 -11.26 -8.35 -1.88
N PRO A 415 -12.01 -9.08 -2.72
CA PRO A 415 -12.38 -10.47 -2.45
C PRO A 415 -11.23 -11.41 -2.82
N ILE A 416 -10.29 -11.58 -1.89
CA ILE A 416 -9.20 -12.56 -2.01
C ILE A 416 -9.78 -13.98 -1.93
N PRO A 417 -9.42 -14.90 -2.85
CA PRO A 417 -9.84 -16.31 -2.77
C PRO A 417 -9.49 -16.95 -1.43
N SER A 418 -10.47 -17.62 -0.82
CA SER A 418 -10.35 -18.17 0.55
C SER A 418 -9.32 -19.30 0.69
N ASP A 419 -8.91 -19.92 -0.42
CA ASP A 419 -7.92 -20.98 -0.48
C ASP A 419 -6.47 -20.45 -0.61
N HIS A 420 -6.31 -19.14 -0.86
CA HIS A 420 -5.02 -18.46 -1.05
C HIS A 420 -4.95 -17.18 -0.20
N THR A 421 -5.26 -17.30 1.09
CA THR A 421 -5.13 -16.20 2.06
C THR A 421 -3.73 -16.14 2.68
N LEU A 422 -3.44 -15.00 3.30
CA LEU A 422 -2.25 -14.80 4.11
C LEU A 422 -2.67 -14.64 5.57
N THR A 423 -1.88 -15.16 6.51
CA THR A 423 -2.17 -15.00 7.95
C THR A 423 -2.39 -13.52 8.30
N PRO A 424 -3.48 -13.18 9.02
CA PRO A 424 -3.70 -11.83 9.54
C PRO A 424 -2.47 -11.30 10.26
N ARG A 425 -2.12 -10.04 10.03
CA ARG A 425 -0.84 -9.50 10.52
C ARG A 425 -0.81 -8.00 10.66
N ALA A 426 -0.02 -7.54 11.63
CA ALA A 426 0.36 -6.14 11.81
C ALA A 426 1.90 -6.01 11.92
N TRP A 427 2.42 -4.78 11.86
CA TRP A 427 3.86 -4.47 11.95
C TRP A 427 4.74 -5.15 10.89
N HIS A 428 4.12 -5.65 9.82
CA HIS A 428 4.81 -6.16 8.65
C HIS A 428 5.32 -4.99 7.82
N SER A 429 6.26 -5.29 6.92
CA SER A 429 6.61 -4.36 5.85
C SER A 429 6.22 -4.93 4.51
N SER A 430 6.05 -4.05 3.55
CA SER A 430 5.67 -4.43 2.20
C SER A 430 6.15 -3.42 1.18
N VAL A 431 6.38 -3.90 -0.05
CA VAL A 431 6.79 -3.09 -1.19
C VAL A 431 5.94 -3.46 -2.40
N LEU A 432 5.55 -2.47 -3.18
CA LEU A 432 4.94 -2.66 -4.48
C LEU A 432 6.04 -2.58 -5.55
N THR A 433 6.18 -3.60 -6.39
CA THR A 433 7.19 -3.63 -7.44
C THR A 433 6.69 -3.01 -8.76
N ASP A 434 7.58 -2.69 -9.70
CA ASP A 434 7.19 -2.13 -11.02
C ASP A 434 6.39 -3.14 -11.84
N ALA A 435 6.63 -4.44 -11.62
CA ALA A 435 5.81 -5.50 -12.19
C ALA A 435 4.38 -5.54 -11.59
N GLY A 436 4.04 -4.65 -10.65
CA GLY A 436 2.74 -4.61 -9.98
C GLY A 436 2.54 -5.74 -8.97
N LYS A 437 3.59 -6.25 -8.33
CA LYS A 437 3.45 -7.26 -7.26
C LYS A 437 3.55 -6.60 -5.90
N LEU A 438 2.56 -6.80 -5.05
CA LEU A 438 2.60 -6.39 -3.64
C LEU A 438 3.28 -7.48 -2.83
N PHE A 439 4.56 -7.28 -2.49
CA PHE A 439 5.34 -8.20 -1.66
C PHE A 439 5.24 -7.80 -0.18
N VAL A 440 4.98 -8.77 0.69
CA VAL A 440 4.82 -8.62 2.13
C VAL A 440 5.80 -9.54 2.85
N LEU A 441 6.43 -9.05 3.92
CA LEU A 441 7.31 -9.84 4.77
C LEU A 441 7.03 -9.62 6.26
N GLY A 442 7.00 -10.73 7.00
CA GLY A 442 6.98 -10.73 8.46
C GLY A 442 5.71 -10.13 9.04
N GLY A 443 5.86 -9.34 10.09
CA GLY A 443 4.82 -8.86 10.97
C GLY A 443 4.64 -9.75 12.21
N GLY A 444 3.46 -9.67 12.80
CA GLY A 444 3.09 -10.49 13.95
C GLY A 444 1.60 -10.53 14.16
N THR A 445 1.22 -11.46 15.04
CA THR A 445 -0.11 -11.57 15.65
C THR A 445 0.01 -11.45 17.16
N TYR A 446 -1.11 -11.42 17.87
CA TYR A 446 -1.14 -11.62 19.32
C TYR A 446 -0.45 -12.90 19.79
N HIS A 447 -0.37 -13.93 18.94
CA HIS A 447 0.29 -15.21 19.25
C HIS A 447 1.80 -15.22 18.99
N GLY A 448 2.33 -14.15 18.38
CA GLY A 448 3.76 -13.98 18.20
C GLY A 448 4.17 -13.56 16.78
N PRO A 449 5.48 -13.53 16.54
CA PRO A 449 6.05 -13.02 15.31
C PRO A 449 5.80 -13.93 14.11
N LEU A 450 5.66 -13.31 12.94
CA LEU A 450 5.61 -13.96 11.64
C LEU A 450 6.93 -13.74 10.91
N LYS A 451 7.36 -14.76 10.15
CA LYS A 451 8.60 -14.73 9.33
C LYS A 451 8.35 -15.07 7.87
N ASP A 452 7.12 -15.45 7.55
CA ASP A 452 6.74 -15.78 6.20
C ASP A 452 6.66 -14.54 5.33
N SER A 453 6.76 -14.77 4.02
CA SER A 453 6.56 -13.75 3.02
C SER A 453 5.57 -14.25 1.97
N ALA A 454 4.88 -13.31 1.34
CA ALA A 454 3.98 -13.61 0.26
C ALA A 454 3.90 -12.42 -0.71
N ALA A 455 3.47 -12.70 -1.93
CA ALA A 455 3.17 -11.68 -2.92
C ALA A 455 1.72 -11.80 -3.38
N LEU A 456 1.06 -10.66 -3.58
CA LEU A 456 -0.22 -10.54 -4.26
C LEU A 456 0.02 -9.92 -5.63
N ASP A 457 -0.49 -10.56 -6.69
CA ASP A 457 -0.30 -10.11 -8.06
C ASP A 457 -1.33 -9.03 -8.44
N LEU A 458 -0.90 -7.77 -8.41
CA LEU A 458 -1.66 -6.61 -8.84
C LEU A 458 -1.28 -6.15 -10.26
N SER A 459 -0.49 -6.93 -11.01
CA SER A 459 0.08 -6.53 -12.30
C SER A 459 -0.98 -6.16 -13.33
N TYR A 460 -2.08 -6.92 -13.38
CA TYR A 460 -3.18 -6.63 -14.27
C TYR A 460 -3.82 -5.28 -13.95
N PHE A 461 -4.13 -5.03 -12.67
CA PHE A 461 -4.69 -3.75 -12.25
C PHE A 461 -3.71 -2.61 -12.50
N HIS A 462 -2.43 -2.81 -12.16
CA HIS A 462 -1.36 -1.84 -12.35
C HIS A 462 -1.27 -1.36 -13.81
N LEU A 463 -1.36 -2.28 -14.78
CA LEU A 463 -1.37 -1.97 -16.22
C LEU A 463 -2.62 -1.22 -16.69
N LYS A 464 -3.75 -1.34 -15.98
CA LYS A 464 -5.03 -0.72 -16.34
C LYS A 464 -5.33 0.55 -15.55
N ALA A 465 -4.60 0.81 -14.47
CA ALA A 465 -4.90 1.88 -13.53
C ALA A 465 -4.94 3.26 -14.19
N SER A 466 -4.02 3.55 -15.13
CA SER A 466 -4.02 4.82 -15.87
C SER A 466 -5.32 5.02 -16.65
N SER A 467 -5.76 4.01 -17.41
CA SER A 467 -7.02 4.04 -18.18
C SER A 467 -8.29 3.96 -17.33
N LEU A 468 -8.14 3.72 -16.03
CA LEU A 468 -9.23 3.73 -15.06
C LEU A 468 -9.18 4.99 -14.17
N SER A 469 -8.19 5.85 -14.33
CA SER A 469 -8.06 7.14 -13.64
C SER A 469 -8.86 8.23 -14.39
N TYR A 470 -9.02 9.41 -13.80
CA TYR A 470 -9.73 10.55 -14.43
C TYR A 470 -8.85 11.46 -15.29
#